data_AF-A0A6G7YTH2-F1
#
_entry.id   AF-A0A6G7YTH2-F1
#
_cell.length_a   1.000
_cell.length_b   1.000
_cell.length_c   1.000
_cell.angle_alpha   90.00
_cell.angle_beta   90.00
_cell.angle_gamma   90.00
#
_symmetry.space_group_name_H-M   'P 1'
#
loop_
_entity.id
_entity.type
_entity.pdbx_description
1 polymer ?
#
loop_
_entity_poly.entity_id
_entity_poly.type
_entity_poly.pdbx_seq_one_letter_code
_entity_poly.pdbx_strand_id
1 'polypeptide(L)'
;MRTNPTTSSRQAFGACKWGGGTNCVVDGDTIFLDGQKIRIAGIDAPETHDYGCDSELALGERAAGRLQQLVNSGAITLTSIDRDEDVYGRKLRNVAVDGRDVGETLIAEGLAREYGGGRRSWCS
;
A
#
# COMPACT_ATOMS: atom_id res chain seq x y z
N MET A 1 10.47 9.93 -21.17
CA MET A 1 10.66 10.73 -19.96
C MET A 1 11.21 9.80 -18.89
N ARG A 2 12.37 10.09 -18.31
CA ARG A 2 12.99 9.22 -17.28
C ARG A 2 12.41 9.64 -15.93
N THR A 3 11.58 8.80 -15.33
CA THR A 3 11.19 8.95 -13.93
C THR A 3 12.42 8.67 -13.07
N ASN A 4 12.90 9.67 -12.33
CA ASN A 4 13.99 9.46 -11.37
C ASN A 4 13.41 8.69 -10.17
N PRO A 5 13.91 7.49 -9.84
CA PRO A 5 13.48 6.78 -8.64
C PRO A 5 13.82 7.66 -7.43
N THR A 6 12.80 8.01 -6.65
CA THR A 6 13.00 8.82 -5.45
C THR A 6 13.32 7.86 -4.31
N THR A 7 14.58 7.86 -3.91
CA THR A 7 15.15 7.25 -2.68
C THR A 7 15.03 5.73 -2.56
N SER A 8 16.13 5.03 -2.84
CA SER A 8 16.37 3.63 -2.43
C SER A 8 17.05 3.65 -1.05
N SER A 9 16.27 3.44 0.01
CA SER A 9 16.80 3.25 1.36
C SER A 9 16.04 2.13 2.07
N ARG A 10 16.73 1.35 2.91
CA ARG A 10 16.05 0.45 3.85
C ARG A 10 15.42 1.31 4.95
N GLN A 11 14.14 1.10 5.18
CA GLN A 11 13.38 1.77 6.22
C GLN A 11 12.71 0.72 7.10
N ALA A 12 12.57 1.02 8.39
CA ALA A 12 11.82 0.18 9.32
C ALA A 12 10.37 0.65 9.36
N PHE A 13 9.44 -0.22 8.98
CA PHE A 13 8.01 0.05 9.00
C PHE A 13 7.33 -0.63 10.18
N GLY A 14 6.73 0.17 11.06
CA GLY A 14 5.79 -0.30 12.08
C GLY A 14 4.37 -0.49 11.51
N ALA A 15 3.41 -0.81 12.38
CA ALA A 15 1.99 -0.74 12.06
C ALA A 15 1.41 0.55 12.67
N CYS A 16 0.67 1.31 11.88
CA CYS A 16 -0.06 2.49 12.30
C CYS A 16 -1.47 2.42 11.73
N LYS A 17 -2.26 1.47 12.24
CA LYS A 17 -3.66 1.25 11.83
C LYS A 17 -4.41 2.60 11.69
N TRP A 18 -4.28 3.48 12.68
CA TRP A 18 -4.99 4.77 12.72
C TRP A 18 -4.28 5.95 12.02
N GLY A 19 -3.11 5.72 11.41
CA GLY A 19 -2.29 6.74 10.73
C GLY A 19 -1.44 7.63 11.65
N GLY A 20 -0.82 8.65 11.06
CA GLY A 20 -0.02 9.67 11.77
C GLY A 20 1.41 9.26 12.13
N GLY A 21 1.92 8.14 11.60
CA GLY A 21 3.31 7.71 11.81
C GLY A 21 4.26 8.18 10.71
N THR A 22 5.58 8.02 10.95
CA THR A 22 6.63 8.38 9.98
C THR A 22 6.83 7.29 8.93
N ASN A 23 7.14 6.07 9.38
CA ASN A 23 7.35 4.89 8.53
C ASN A 23 6.50 3.74 9.07
N CYS A 24 5.32 3.54 8.50
CA CYS A 24 4.38 2.55 9.00
C CYS A 24 3.31 2.14 8.00
N VAL A 25 2.74 0.95 8.19
CA VAL A 25 1.65 0.40 7.38
C VAL A 25 0.31 0.70 8.05
N VAL A 26 -0.64 1.22 7.28
CA VAL A 26 -2.00 1.54 7.72
C VAL A 26 -2.92 0.35 7.48
N ASP A 27 -2.96 -0.12 6.23
CA ASP A 27 -3.78 -1.22 5.73
C ASP A 27 -3.04 -1.93 4.57
N GLY A 28 -3.74 -2.75 3.77
CA GLY A 28 -3.14 -3.54 2.70
C GLY A 28 -2.67 -2.77 1.46
N ASP A 29 -2.96 -1.47 1.33
CA ASP A 29 -2.48 -0.64 0.22
C ASP A 29 -2.02 0.77 0.61
N THR A 30 -2.03 1.10 1.90
CA THR A 30 -1.65 2.42 2.40
C THR A 30 -0.50 2.35 3.41
N ILE A 31 0.54 3.15 3.17
CA ILE A 31 1.68 3.34 4.06
C ILE A 31 1.93 4.82 4.36
N PHE A 32 2.60 5.11 5.46
CA PHE A 32 3.36 6.33 5.65
C PHE A 32 4.83 6.05 5.37
N LEU A 33 5.47 6.89 4.55
CA LEU A 33 6.91 6.93 4.35
C LEU A 33 7.41 8.36 4.59
N ASP A 34 8.36 8.54 5.50
CA ASP A 34 8.90 9.81 5.94
C ASP A 34 7.80 10.85 6.29
N GLY A 35 6.69 10.36 6.87
CA GLY A 35 5.53 11.16 7.25
C GLY A 35 4.56 11.48 6.11
N GLN A 36 4.86 11.08 4.87
CA GLN A 36 3.97 11.24 3.73
C GLN A 36 3.05 10.02 3.59
N LYS A 37 1.73 10.25 3.52
CA LYS A 37 0.74 9.20 3.28
C LYS A 37 0.73 8.80 1.81
N ILE A 38 1.02 7.54 1.55
CA ILE A 38 1.12 6.96 0.21
C ILE A 38 0.09 5.84 0.09
N ARG A 39 -0.67 5.87 -1.00
CA ARG A 39 -1.47 4.73 -1.46
C ARG A 39 -0.76 4.07 -2.65
N ILE A 40 -0.60 2.75 -2.58
CA ILE A 40 -0.04 1.96 -3.67
C ILE A 40 -0.97 2.07 -4.88
N ALA A 41 -0.43 2.53 -5.99
CA ALA A 41 -1.17 2.72 -7.23
C ALA A 41 -1.55 1.38 -7.87
N GLY A 42 -2.64 1.38 -8.63
CA GLY A 42 -3.06 0.23 -9.43
C GLY A 42 -3.72 -0.91 -8.64
N ILE A 43 -3.74 -0.84 -7.30
CA ILE A 43 -4.35 -1.87 -6.45
C ILE A 43 -5.47 -1.32 -5.55
N ASP A 44 -6.29 -2.26 -5.10
CA ASP A 44 -7.29 -2.10 -4.06
C ASP A 44 -7.10 -3.26 -3.07
N ALA A 45 -6.91 -2.95 -1.79
CA ALA A 45 -6.87 -3.93 -0.70
C ALA A 45 -8.14 -3.86 0.16
N PRO A 46 -8.48 -4.94 0.90
CA PRO A 46 -9.56 -4.89 1.88
C PRO A 46 -9.21 -3.94 3.02
N GLU A 47 -10.19 -3.14 3.44
CA GLU A 47 -10.00 -2.12 4.47
C GLU A 47 -9.94 -2.73 5.87
N THR A 48 -9.17 -2.13 6.77
CA THR A 48 -9.07 -2.58 8.18
C THR A 48 -9.86 -1.71 9.17
N HIS A 49 -10.51 -0.65 8.70
CA HIS A 49 -11.22 0.33 9.54
C HIS A 49 -12.69 0.44 9.18
N ASP A 50 -12.98 0.72 7.91
CA ASP A 50 -14.34 0.87 7.39
C ASP A 50 -14.72 -0.38 6.58
N TYR A 51 -14.60 -1.56 7.20
CA TYR A 51 -14.89 -2.85 6.56
C TYR A 51 -16.39 -3.18 6.62
N GLY A 52 -16.90 -3.85 5.59
CA GLY A 52 -18.32 -4.25 5.50
C GLY A 52 -18.66 -5.54 6.23
N CYS A 53 -17.68 -6.38 6.54
CA CYS A 53 -17.88 -7.68 7.20
C CYS A 53 -16.58 -8.24 7.80
N ASP A 54 -16.69 -9.25 8.68
CA ASP A 54 -15.56 -9.87 9.37
C ASP A 54 -14.55 -10.54 8.41
N SER A 55 -15.01 -11.08 7.28
CA SER A 55 -14.12 -11.68 6.28
C SER A 55 -13.27 -10.63 5.55
N GLU A 56 -13.82 -9.43 5.31
CA GLU A 56 -13.07 -8.29 4.79
C GLU A 56 -12.01 -7.85 5.80
N LEU A 57 -12.37 -7.69 7.08
CA LEU A 57 -11.41 -7.34 8.12
C LEU A 57 -10.26 -8.36 8.20
N ALA A 58 -10.58 -9.66 8.26
CA ALA A 58 -9.58 -10.71 8.37
C ALA A 58 -8.63 -10.73 7.15
N LEU A 59 -9.14 -10.48 5.94
CA LEU A 59 -8.31 -10.37 4.74
C LEU A 59 -7.48 -9.08 4.74
N GLY A 60 -8.06 -7.96 5.19
CA GLY A 60 -7.38 -6.67 5.32
C GLY A 60 -6.21 -6.73 6.30
N GLU A 61 -6.38 -7.39 7.45
CA GLU A 61 -5.29 -7.57 8.42
C GLU A 61 -4.15 -8.44 7.87
N ARG A 62 -4.49 -9.48 7.09
CA ARG A 62 -3.49 -10.29 6.38
C ARG A 62 -2.75 -9.47 5.33
N ALA A 63 -3.46 -8.65 4.57
CA ALA A 63 -2.88 -7.78 3.55
C ALA A 63 -1.94 -6.74 4.18
N ALA A 64 -2.35 -6.07 5.25
CA ALA A 64 -1.54 -5.11 5.99
C ALA A 64 -0.27 -5.76 6.58
N GLY A 65 -0.42 -6.94 7.20
CA GLY A 65 0.72 -7.69 7.74
C GLY A 65 1.70 -8.11 6.65
N ARG A 66 1.20 -8.54 5.49
CA ARG A 66 2.05 -8.90 4.35
C ARG A 66 2.76 -7.70 3.75
N LEU A 67 2.05 -6.59 3.56
CA LEU A 67 2.64 -5.34 3.10
C LEU A 67 3.79 -4.92 4.03
N GLN A 68 3.59 -4.99 5.35
CA GLN A 68 4.63 -4.71 6.34
C GLN A 68 5.87 -5.60 6.18
N GLN A 69 5.69 -6.91 5.94
CA GLN A 69 6.81 -7.81 5.68
C GLN A 69 7.58 -7.43 4.41
N LEU A 70 6.85 -7.10 3.34
CA LEU A 70 7.46 -6.72 2.06
C LEU A 70 8.29 -5.44 2.19
N VAL A 71 7.72 -4.36 2.71
CA VAL A 71 8.43 -3.07 2.82
C VAL A 71 9.61 -3.08 3.79
N ASN A 72 9.65 -4.04 4.73
CA ASN A 72 10.79 -4.26 5.62
C ASN A 72 11.84 -5.23 5.03
N SER A 73 11.56 -5.91 3.92
CA SER A 73 12.44 -6.97 3.38
C SER A 73 13.64 -6.46 2.58
N GLY A 74 13.62 -5.19 2.17
CA GLY A 74 14.63 -4.63 1.26
C GLY A 74 14.57 -3.12 1.15
N ALA A 75 15.27 -2.56 0.17
CA ALA A 75 15.22 -1.14 -0.12
C ALA A 75 13.92 -0.79 -0.86
N ILE A 76 13.16 0.15 -0.32
CA ILE A 76 11.93 0.63 -0.95
C ILE A 76 12.26 1.60 -2.09
N THR A 77 11.48 1.60 -3.16
CA THR A 77 11.56 2.60 -4.24
C THR A 77 10.15 3.04 -4.61
N LEU A 78 9.98 4.35 -4.77
CA LEU A 78 8.72 4.95 -5.18
C LEU A 78 8.85 5.57 -6.57
N THR A 79 7.86 5.30 -7.42
CA THR A 79 7.72 5.96 -8.72
C THR A 79 6.38 6.67 -8.79
N SER A 80 6.40 7.95 -9.17
CA SER A 80 5.20 8.73 -9.46
C SER A 80 4.47 8.17 -10.68
N ILE A 81 3.13 8.18 -10.62
CA ILE A 81 2.26 7.95 -11.78
C ILE A 81 1.67 9.28 -12.26
N ASP A 82 1.00 9.28 -13.43
CA ASP A 82 0.40 10.50 -14.02
C ASP A 82 -0.56 11.23 -13.06
N ARG A 83 -1.30 10.48 -12.24
CA ARG A 83 -2.12 11.03 -11.16
C ARG A 83 -1.33 11.04 -9.86
N ASP A 84 -0.73 12.19 -9.51
CA ASP A 84 0.15 12.28 -8.35
C ASP A 84 -0.55 12.08 -6.99
N GLU A 85 -1.83 12.46 -6.88
CA GLU A 85 -2.57 12.48 -5.62
C GLU A 85 -4.04 12.08 -5.83
N ASP A 86 -4.64 11.44 -4.82
CA ASP A 86 -6.07 11.17 -4.81
C ASP A 86 -6.88 12.30 -4.15
N VAL A 87 -8.21 12.17 -4.16
CA VAL A 87 -9.13 13.18 -3.61
C VAL A 87 -9.02 13.35 -2.09
N TYR A 88 -8.33 12.43 -1.41
CA TYR A 88 -8.10 12.46 0.03
C TYR A 88 -6.71 12.97 0.41
N GLY A 89 -5.94 13.46 -0.57
CA GLY A 89 -4.59 13.98 -0.34
C GLY A 89 -3.50 12.91 -0.23
N ARG A 90 -3.77 11.64 -0.57
CA ARG A 90 -2.76 10.58 -0.55
C ARG A 90 -1.95 10.60 -1.84
N LYS A 91 -0.61 10.55 -1.73
CA LYS A 91 0.23 10.37 -2.91
C LYS A 91 0.03 8.99 -3.51
N LEU A 92 -0.16 8.92 -4.82
CA LEU A 92 -0.26 7.66 -5.54
C LEU A 92 1.11 7.28 -6.09
N ARG A 93 1.62 6.12 -5.71
CA ARG A 93 2.95 5.67 -6.10
C ARG A 93 2.92 4.20 -6.49
N ASN A 94 3.68 3.84 -7.52
CA ASN A 94 4.12 2.45 -7.66
C ASN A 94 5.20 2.22 -6.60
N VAL A 95 5.08 1.11 -5.87
CA VAL A 95 5.98 0.77 -4.75
C VAL A 95 6.69 -0.53 -5.09
N ALA A 96 8.02 -0.49 -5.07
CA ALA A 96 8.85 -1.68 -5.25
C ALA A 96 9.79 -1.86 -4.07
N VAL A 97 10.14 -3.12 -3.79
CA VAL A 97 11.18 -3.49 -2.82
C VAL A 97 12.24 -4.33 -3.53
N ASP A 98 13.49 -3.87 -3.49
CA ASP A 98 14.60 -4.48 -4.25
C ASP A 98 14.26 -4.72 -5.74
N GLY A 99 13.48 -3.80 -6.32
CA GLY A 99 13.04 -3.86 -7.73
C GLY A 99 11.83 -4.74 -8.01
N ARG A 100 11.25 -5.41 -7.00
CA ARG A 100 10.02 -6.20 -7.14
C ARG A 100 8.79 -5.38 -6.78
N ASP A 101 7.79 -5.37 -7.65
CA ASP A 101 6.54 -4.63 -7.42
C ASP A 101 5.74 -5.24 -6.26
N VAL A 102 5.41 -4.38 -5.30
CA VAL A 102 4.67 -4.76 -4.09
C VAL A 102 3.20 -4.99 -4.40
N GLY A 103 2.59 -4.15 -5.26
CA GLY A 103 1.19 -4.27 -5.63
C GLY A 103 0.90 -5.54 -6.41
N GLU A 104 1.73 -5.86 -7.41
CA GLU A 104 1.63 -7.11 -8.16
C GLU A 104 1.81 -8.33 -7.24
N THR A 105 2.74 -8.25 -6.28
CA THR A 105 2.94 -9.33 -5.30
C THR A 105 1.70 -9.53 -4.44
N LEU A 106 1.07 -8.46 -3.93
CA LEU A 106 -0.15 -8.56 -3.13
C LEU A 106 -1.34 -9.10 -3.94
N ILE A 107 -1.47 -8.71 -5.21
CA ILE A 107 -2.50 -9.24 -6.11
C ILE A 107 -2.28 -10.75 -6.34
N ALA A 108 -1.05 -11.16 -6.66
CA ALA A 108 -0.72 -12.56 -6.90
C ALA A 108 -0.96 -13.46 -5.68
N GLU A 109 -0.81 -12.90 -4.47
CA GLU A 109 -1.07 -13.58 -3.21
C GLU A 109 -2.55 -13.54 -2.78
N GLY A 110 -3.43 -12.91 -3.56
CA GLY A 110 -4.87 -12.80 -3.26
C GLY A 110 -5.18 -11.86 -2.08
N LEU A 111 -4.28 -10.93 -1.78
CA LEU A 111 -4.39 -9.96 -0.69
C LEU A 111 -4.81 -8.57 -1.17
N ALA A 112 -4.79 -8.36 -2.49
CA ALA A 112 -5.28 -7.18 -3.17
C ALA A 112 -5.87 -7.60 -4.53
N ARG A 113 -6.49 -6.65 -5.23
CA ARG A 113 -6.96 -6.80 -6.61
C ARG A 113 -6.61 -5.56 -7.41
N GLU A 114 -6.63 -5.67 -8.74
CA GLU A 114 -6.46 -4.50 -9.61
C GLU A 114 -7.52 -3.42 -9.32
N TYR A 115 -7.09 -2.16 -9.26
CA TYR A 115 -7.97 -1.04 -9.01
C TYR A 115 -8.86 -0.76 -10.25
N GLY A 116 -10.17 -0.95 -10.08
CA GLY A 116 -11.17 -0.82 -11.16
C GLY A 116 -11.91 0.52 -11.21
N GLY A 117 -11.44 1.57 -10.53
CA GLY A 117 -12.09 2.89 -10.55
C GLY A 117 -13.07 3.16 -9.41
N GLY A 118 -13.00 2.42 -8.31
CA GLY A 118 -13.80 2.68 -7.11
C GLY A 118 -13.76 1.51 -6.14
N ARG A 119 -14.35 1.72 -4.95
CA ARG A 119 -14.45 0.67 -3.94
C ARG A 119 -15.43 -0.40 -4.41
N ARG A 120 -15.04 -1.67 -4.30
CA ARG A 120 -15.94 -2.81 -4.51
C ARG A 120 -15.99 -3.63 -3.22
N SER A 121 -17.04 -4.43 -3.03
CA SER A 121 -17.15 -5.28 -1.85
C SER A 121 -16.01 -6.30 -1.78
N TRP A 122 -15.57 -6.60 -0.55
CA TRP A 122 -14.73 -7.75 -0.20
C TRP A 122 -15.50 -8.83 0.58
N CYS A 123 -16.77 -8.56 0.88
CA CYS A 123 -17.66 -9.51 1.52
C CYS A 123 -18.17 -10.54 0.52
N SER A 124 -18.27 -11.79 1.01
CA SER A 124 -18.73 -12.98 0.30
C SER A 124 -20.04 -13.49 0.88
#